data_AF-A0A259KV75-F1
#
_entry.id   AF-A0A259KV75-F1
#
_cell.length_a   1.000
_cell.length_b   1.000
_cell.length_c   1.000
_cell.angle_alpha   90.00
_cell.angle_beta   90.00
_cell.angle_gamma   90.00
#
_symmetry.space_group_name_H-M   'P 1'
#
loop_
_entity.id
_entity.type
_entity.pdbx_description
1 polymer ?
#
loop_
_entity_poly.entity_id
_entity_poly.type
_entity_poly.pdbx_seq_one_letter_code
_entity_poly.pdbx_strand_id
1 'polypeptide(L)'
;MSAAAPALHFAAAAPELVPLPPLLTEGVVRAALLEDLGRAGDITSEAVVPADARFAVTMTSRQDGVVAGLGLAVQAFHLLDPAIRVEILQPDGMHVSPGEAVMRIEGLARPILSAERVALNFVCRLSGIASATAHLVAAARANGHARITCTRKTTPGLRALEKYAVR
;
A
#
# COMPACT_ATOMS: atom_id res chain seq x y z
N MET A 1 -11.93 -50.59 15.64
CA MET A 1 -12.49 -49.39 14.97
C MET A 1 -11.83 -48.19 15.61
N SER A 2 -10.81 -47.63 14.96
CA SER A 2 -9.99 -46.52 15.46
C SER A 2 -10.70 -45.21 15.18
N ALA A 3 -11.09 -44.48 16.22
CA ALA A 3 -11.60 -43.12 16.10
C ALA A 3 -10.40 -42.16 16.16
N ALA A 4 -10.04 -41.60 15.01
CA ALA A 4 -9.03 -40.54 14.92
C ALA A 4 -9.56 -39.27 15.60
N ALA A 5 -8.77 -38.70 16.50
CA ALA A 5 -9.06 -37.41 17.12
C ALA A 5 -9.03 -36.29 16.06
N PRO A 6 -9.93 -35.29 16.13
CA PRO A 6 -9.92 -34.20 15.18
C PRO A 6 -8.67 -33.34 15.43
N ALA A 7 -7.85 -33.18 14.40
CA ALA A 7 -6.75 -32.23 14.42
C ALA A 7 -7.32 -30.82 14.60
N LEU A 8 -7.04 -30.21 15.75
CA LEU A 8 -7.35 -28.81 16.00
C LEU A 8 -6.52 -27.96 15.03
N HIS A 9 -7.15 -27.55 13.93
CA HIS A 9 -6.65 -26.52 13.04
C HIS A 9 -6.68 -25.19 13.82
N PHE A 10 -5.59 -24.86 14.51
CA PHE A 10 -5.30 -23.48 14.85
C PHE A 10 -4.93 -22.76 13.55
N ALA A 11 -5.96 -22.37 12.77
CA ALA A 11 -5.80 -21.22 11.89
C ALA A 11 -5.54 -20.03 12.81
N ALA A 12 -4.27 -19.71 13.02
CA ALA A 12 -3.90 -18.47 13.70
C ALA A 12 -4.57 -17.35 12.91
N ALA A 13 -5.55 -16.68 13.54
CA ALA A 13 -6.11 -15.44 13.00
C ALA A 13 -4.92 -14.55 12.61
N ALA A 14 -4.89 -14.11 11.35
CA ALA A 14 -3.85 -13.19 10.91
C ALA A 14 -3.83 -12.02 11.90
N PRO A 15 -2.69 -11.70 12.54
CA PRO A 15 -2.64 -10.63 13.51
C PRO A 15 -3.14 -9.35 12.83
N GLU A 16 -4.09 -8.68 13.48
CA GLU A 16 -4.64 -7.42 12.99
C GLU A 16 -3.49 -6.44 12.73
N LEU A 17 -3.29 -6.09 11.47
CA LEU A 17 -2.14 -5.32 11.03
C LEU A 17 -2.40 -3.86 11.40
N VAL A 18 -1.77 -3.40 12.48
CA VAL A 18 -1.96 -2.04 13.01
C VAL A 18 -1.36 -1.02 12.02
N PRO A 19 -2.17 -0.09 11.46
CA PRO A 19 -1.68 0.92 10.52
C PRO A 19 -0.62 1.84 11.15
N LEU A 20 0.27 2.38 10.32
CA LEU A 20 1.20 3.41 10.77
C LEU A 20 0.42 4.70 11.13
N PRO A 21 0.71 5.32 12.29
CA PRO A 21 0.13 6.62 12.63
C PRO A 21 0.47 7.68 11.57
N PRO A 22 -0.47 8.57 11.21
CA PRO A 22 -0.23 9.62 10.21
C PRO A 22 0.99 10.49 10.49
N LEU A 23 1.31 10.71 11.77
CA LEU A 23 2.49 11.47 12.19
C LEU A 23 3.81 10.88 11.67
N LEU A 24 3.87 9.56 11.46
CA LEU A 24 5.06 8.88 10.93
C LEU A 24 5.10 8.84 9.39
N THR A 25 3.97 9.03 8.73
CA THR A 25 3.83 8.89 7.26
C THR A 25 3.67 10.23 6.55
N GLU A 26 3.06 11.24 7.18
CA GLU A 26 2.72 12.51 6.52
C GLU A 26 3.95 13.22 5.98
N GLY A 27 5.00 13.34 6.79
CA GLY A 27 6.20 14.07 6.40
C GLY A 27 6.86 13.50 5.15
N VAL A 28 6.90 12.16 5.02
CA VAL A 28 7.51 11.51 3.85
C VAL A 28 6.59 11.56 2.63
N VAL A 29 5.27 11.43 2.80
CA VAL A 29 4.32 11.58 1.69
C VAL A 29 4.31 13.02 1.17
N ARG A 30 4.29 14.01 2.07
CA ARG A 30 4.38 15.43 1.73
C ARG A 30 5.69 15.75 1.01
N ALA A 31 6.82 15.22 1.49
CA ALA A 31 8.10 15.42 0.82
C ALA A 31 8.11 14.85 -0.60
N ALA A 32 7.53 13.66 -0.81
CA ALA A 32 7.42 13.06 -2.14
C ALA A 32 6.51 13.86 -3.08
N LEU A 33 5.38 14.39 -2.59
CA LEU A 33 4.50 15.28 -3.37
C LEU A 33 5.21 16.59 -3.75
N LEU A 34 5.97 17.17 -2.83
CA LEU A 34 6.75 18.39 -3.10
C LEU A 34 7.87 18.14 -4.12
N GLU A 35 8.50 16.97 -4.08
CA GLU A 35 9.48 16.54 -5.09
C GLU A 35 8.83 16.43 -6.48
N ASP A 36 7.70 15.72 -6.58
CA ASP A 36 7.04 15.41 -7.85
C ASP A 36 6.42 16.66 -8.50
N LEU A 37 5.75 17.51 -7.72
CA LEU A 37 5.15 18.76 -8.21
C LEU A 37 6.18 19.86 -8.48
N GLY A 38 7.32 19.83 -7.77
CA GLY A 38 8.35 20.85 -7.86
C GLY A 38 7.80 22.27 -7.70
N ARG A 39 8.34 23.21 -8.49
CA ARG A 39 7.89 24.62 -8.48
C ARG A 39 6.72 24.90 -9.42
N ALA A 40 6.55 24.07 -10.44
CA ALA A 40 5.61 24.32 -11.53
C ALA A 40 4.24 23.66 -11.31
N GLY A 41 4.13 22.74 -10.37
CA GLY A 41 2.95 21.90 -10.22
C GLY A 41 2.77 20.95 -11.41
N ASP A 42 1.57 20.42 -11.56
CA ASP A 42 1.20 19.54 -12.67
C ASP A 42 0.65 20.36 -13.85
N ILE A 43 1.57 21.03 -14.56
CA ILE A 43 1.23 21.89 -15.71
C ILE A 43 0.46 21.14 -16.81
N THR A 44 0.66 19.83 -16.92
CA THR A 44 0.00 19.03 -17.94
C THR A 44 -1.47 18.88 -17.60
N SER A 45 -1.78 18.43 -16.38
CA SER A 45 -3.17 18.32 -15.92
C SER A 45 -3.87 19.68 -15.90
N GLU A 46 -3.18 20.75 -15.52
CA GLU A 46 -3.74 22.10 -15.56
C GLU A 46 -4.11 22.57 -16.97
N ALA A 47 -3.31 22.20 -17.97
CA ALA A 47 -3.51 22.61 -19.36
C ALA A 47 -4.61 21.79 -20.08
N VAL A 48 -4.75 20.50 -19.77
CA VAL A 48 -5.59 19.58 -20.57
C VAL A 48 -6.84 19.08 -19.86
N VAL A 49 -6.94 19.23 -18.54
CA VAL A 49 -8.08 18.74 -17.75
C VAL A 49 -8.90 19.91 -17.23
N PRO A 50 -10.21 20.00 -17.51
CA PRO A 50 -11.07 21.03 -16.93
C PRO A 50 -11.04 21.03 -15.40
N ALA A 51 -11.12 22.21 -14.77
CA ALA A 51 -10.98 22.35 -13.32
C ALA A 51 -12.10 21.66 -12.52
N ASP A 52 -13.28 21.51 -13.13
CA ASP A 52 -14.48 20.88 -12.57
C ASP A 52 -14.64 19.41 -12.97
N ALA A 53 -13.73 18.88 -13.80
CA ALA A 53 -13.76 17.49 -14.21
C ALA A 53 -13.62 16.56 -12.99
N ARG A 54 -14.45 15.51 -12.96
CA ARG A 54 -14.45 14.51 -11.89
C ARG A 54 -14.11 13.14 -12.44
N PHE A 55 -13.24 12.42 -11.75
CA PHE A 55 -12.89 11.05 -12.11
C PHE A 55 -13.34 10.06 -11.02
N ALA A 56 -13.62 8.84 -11.46
CA ALA A 56 -13.70 7.64 -10.66
C ALA A 56 -12.64 6.67 -11.20
N VAL A 57 -11.61 6.40 -10.41
CA VAL A 57 -10.47 5.57 -10.81
C VAL A 57 -10.34 4.35 -9.90
N THR A 58 -9.82 3.27 -10.46
CA THR A 58 -9.54 2.04 -9.71
C THR A 58 -8.06 1.72 -9.81
N MET A 59 -7.40 1.56 -8.66
CA MET A 59 -6.05 1.03 -8.57
C MET A 59 -6.13 -0.50 -8.63
N THR A 60 -5.50 -1.11 -9.63
CA THR A 60 -5.50 -2.55 -9.85
C THR A 60 -4.09 -3.13 -9.75
N SER A 61 -3.98 -4.35 -9.21
CA SER A 61 -2.72 -5.08 -9.26
C SER A 61 -2.47 -5.60 -10.68
N ARG A 62 -1.22 -5.54 -11.13
CA ARG A 62 -0.78 -6.16 -12.40
C ARG A 62 0.00 -7.45 -12.20
N GLN A 63 0.26 -7.83 -10.94
CA GLN A 63 1.09 -8.97 -10.57
C GLN A 63 0.49 -9.67 -9.35
N ASP A 64 0.79 -10.95 -9.17
CA ASP A 64 0.51 -11.62 -7.90
C ASP A 64 1.41 -11.06 -6.80
N GLY A 65 0.85 -10.89 -5.59
CA GLY A 65 1.61 -10.35 -4.46
C GLY A 65 0.77 -10.09 -3.22
N VAL A 66 1.38 -9.42 -2.24
CA VAL A 66 0.74 -8.97 -1.00
C VAL A 66 0.69 -7.45 -1.00
N VAL A 67 -0.48 -6.89 -0.76
CA VAL A 67 -0.71 -5.44 -0.71
C VAL A 67 -0.11 -4.86 0.56
N ALA A 68 0.60 -3.74 0.44
CA ALA A 68 0.99 -2.93 1.58
C ALA A 68 1.13 -1.45 1.18
N GLY A 69 0.83 -0.55 2.13
CA GLY A 69 1.06 0.88 1.98
C GLY A 69 -0.15 1.69 1.53
N LEU A 70 -1.36 1.13 1.56
CA LEU A 70 -2.55 1.85 1.09
C LEU A 70 -2.84 3.11 1.91
N GLY A 71 -2.51 3.12 3.20
CA GLY A 71 -2.64 4.33 4.03
C GLY A 71 -1.79 5.50 3.52
N LEU A 72 -0.64 5.24 2.91
CA LEU A 72 0.21 6.28 2.32
C LEU A 72 -0.39 6.80 1.01
N ALA A 73 -1.02 5.94 0.22
CA ALA A 73 -1.75 6.35 -0.98
C ALA A 73 -2.96 7.23 -0.62
N VAL A 74 -3.78 6.84 0.36
CA VAL A 74 -4.89 7.66 0.89
C VAL A 74 -4.38 9.04 1.30
N GLN A 75 -3.28 9.07 2.07
CA GLN A 75 -2.68 10.31 2.52
C GLN A 75 -2.18 11.19 1.38
N ALA A 76 -1.62 10.61 0.31
CA ALA A 76 -1.18 11.36 -0.86
C ALA A 76 -2.36 12.06 -1.55
N PHE A 77 -3.48 11.35 -1.75
CA PHE A 77 -4.70 11.95 -2.31
C PHE A 77 -5.27 13.06 -1.41
N HIS A 78 -5.41 12.80 -0.11
CA HIS A 78 -6.00 13.76 0.84
C HIS A 78 -5.12 14.98 1.11
N LEU A 79 -3.80 14.89 0.93
CA LEU A 79 -2.92 16.06 1.02
C LEU A 79 -3.12 17.04 -0.14
N LEU A 80 -3.60 16.59 -1.31
CA LEU A 80 -3.93 17.46 -2.44
C LEU A 80 -5.39 17.91 -2.44
N ASP A 81 -6.32 17.01 -2.09
CA ASP A 81 -7.74 17.33 -1.95
C ASP A 81 -8.41 16.45 -0.88
N PRO A 82 -8.75 17.02 0.30
CA PRO A 82 -9.43 16.30 1.38
C PRO A 82 -10.83 15.79 1.01
N ALA A 83 -11.46 16.30 -0.06
CA ALA A 83 -12.78 15.88 -0.52
C ALA A 83 -12.75 14.60 -1.38
N ILE A 84 -11.56 14.11 -1.75
CA ILE A 84 -11.42 12.84 -2.46
C ILE A 84 -11.94 11.69 -1.59
N ARG A 85 -12.88 10.93 -2.14
CA ARG A 85 -13.38 9.69 -1.53
C ARG A 85 -12.47 8.55 -1.92
N VAL A 86 -12.08 7.74 -0.93
CA VAL A 86 -11.27 6.55 -1.14
C VAL A 86 -11.96 5.36 -0.49
N GLU A 87 -12.10 4.27 -1.25
CA GLU A 87 -12.58 2.97 -0.78
C GLU A 87 -11.43 1.96 -0.89
N ILE A 88 -11.02 1.36 0.23
CA ILE A 88 -10.04 0.26 0.24
C ILE A 88 -10.80 -1.05 0.00
N LEU A 89 -10.45 -1.76 -1.06
CA LEU A 89 -11.07 -3.03 -1.43
C LEU A 89 -10.27 -4.23 -0.92
N GLN A 90 -8.94 -4.10 -0.90
CA GLN A 90 -8.02 -5.12 -0.42
C GLN A 90 -7.09 -4.49 0.62
N PRO A 91 -7.34 -4.66 1.92
CA PRO A 91 -6.51 -4.04 2.96
C PRO A 91 -5.07 -4.55 2.93
N ASP A 92 -4.16 -3.79 3.56
CA ASP A 92 -2.76 -4.18 3.72
C ASP A 92 -2.65 -5.57 4.37
N GLY A 93 -1.75 -6.40 3.83
CA GLY A 93 -1.56 -7.81 4.23
C GLY A 93 -2.36 -8.81 3.39
N MET A 94 -3.30 -8.36 2.55
CA MET A 94 -4.04 -9.24 1.67
C MET A 94 -3.23 -9.66 0.44
N HIS A 95 -3.39 -10.92 0.05
CA HIS A 95 -2.90 -11.40 -1.23
C HIS A 95 -3.80 -10.88 -2.36
N VAL A 96 -3.18 -10.50 -3.48
CA VAL A 96 -3.87 -10.06 -4.69
C VAL A 96 -3.30 -10.74 -5.93
N SER A 97 -4.15 -10.89 -6.94
CA SER A 97 -3.81 -11.41 -8.26
C SER A 97 -3.92 -10.35 -9.37
N PRO A 98 -3.30 -10.58 -10.55
CA PRO A 98 -3.39 -9.65 -11.67
C PRO A 98 -4.85 -9.34 -12.04
N GLY A 99 -5.15 -8.05 -12.18
CA GLY A 99 -6.49 -7.53 -12.49
C GLY A 99 -7.35 -7.25 -11.26
N GLU A 100 -6.96 -7.69 -10.05
CA GLU A 100 -7.73 -7.41 -8.85
C GLU A 100 -7.64 -5.95 -8.45
N ALA A 101 -8.80 -5.38 -8.10
CA ALA A 101 -8.92 -4.01 -7.63
C ALA A 101 -8.54 -3.92 -6.16
N VAL A 102 -7.64 -2.98 -5.84
CA VAL A 102 -7.08 -2.78 -4.50
C VAL A 102 -7.73 -1.58 -3.81
N MET A 103 -8.04 -0.53 -4.58
CA MET A 103 -8.60 0.72 -4.08
C MET A 103 -9.43 1.43 -5.17
N ARG A 104 -10.54 2.06 -4.80
CA ARG A 104 -11.27 3.02 -5.64
C ARG A 104 -11.10 4.43 -5.12
N ILE A 105 -10.97 5.39 -6.03
CA ILE A 105 -10.77 6.80 -5.73
C ILE A 105 -11.74 7.64 -6.57
N GLU A 106 -12.45 8.56 -5.94
CA GLU A 106 -13.38 9.47 -6.61
C GLU A 106 -13.23 10.92 -6.15
N GLY A 107 -13.22 11.87 -7.08
CA GLY A 107 -12.98 13.27 -6.75
C GLY A 107 -12.69 14.14 -7.97
N LEU A 108 -12.10 15.30 -7.74
CA LEU A 108 -11.62 16.16 -8.82
C LEU A 108 -10.48 15.48 -9.57
N ALA A 109 -10.48 15.60 -10.90
CA ALA A 109 -9.54 14.90 -11.77
C ALA A 109 -8.09 15.38 -11.56
N ARG A 110 -7.86 16.69 -11.46
CA ARG A 110 -6.49 17.25 -11.34
C ARG A 110 -5.78 16.74 -10.07
N PRO A 111 -6.34 16.84 -8.85
CA PRO A 111 -5.67 16.32 -7.66
C PRO A 111 -5.46 14.80 -7.69
N ILE A 112 -6.40 14.03 -8.27
CA ILE A 112 -6.23 12.58 -8.44
C ILE A 112 -5.01 12.27 -9.32
N LEU A 113 -4.90 12.92 -10.48
CA LEU A 113 -3.78 12.71 -11.40
C LEU A 113 -2.44 13.14 -10.78
N SER A 114 -2.42 14.29 -10.12
CA SER A 114 -1.22 14.83 -9.48
C SER A 114 -0.72 13.99 -8.30
N ALA A 115 -1.59 13.27 -7.58
CA ALA A 115 -1.19 12.37 -6.50
C ALA A 115 -0.83 10.94 -6.98
N GLU A 116 -1.25 10.57 -8.19
CA GLU A 116 -1.21 9.17 -8.68
C GLU A 116 0.20 8.57 -8.58
N ARG A 117 1.21 9.27 -9.11
CA ARG A 117 2.58 8.75 -9.16
C ARG A 117 3.14 8.50 -7.76
N VAL A 118 2.96 9.45 -6.86
CA VAL A 118 3.43 9.33 -5.47
C VAL A 118 2.71 8.20 -4.74
N ALA A 119 1.38 8.09 -4.89
CA ALA A 119 0.59 7.01 -4.30
C ALA A 119 1.07 5.64 -4.80
N LEU A 120 1.23 5.47 -6.12
CA LEU A 120 1.70 4.22 -6.73
C LEU A 120 3.14 3.88 -6.30
N ASN A 121 4.03 4.86 -6.23
CA ASN A 121 5.42 4.63 -5.81
C ASN A 121 5.50 4.03 -4.39
N PHE A 122 4.69 4.52 -3.45
CA PHE A 122 4.63 3.95 -2.10
C PHE A 122 4.02 2.54 -2.11
N VAL A 123 2.84 2.37 -2.71
CA VAL A 123 2.13 1.08 -2.71
C VAL A 123 2.96 0.00 -3.41
N CYS A 124 3.52 0.27 -4.59
CA CYS A 124 4.36 -0.68 -5.32
C CYS A 124 5.59 -1.07 -4.51
N ARG A 125 6.30 -0.11 -3.91
CA ARG A 125 7.50 -0.38 -3.12
C ARG A 125 7.18 -1.26 -1.91
N LEU A 126 6.18 -0.87 -1.13
CA LEU A 126 5.83 -1.56 0.10
C LEU A 126 5.21 -2.93 -0.18
N SER A 127 4.35 -3.04 -1.19
CA SER A 127 3.81 -4.33 -1.64
C SER A 127 4.91 -5.27 -2.14
N GLY A 128 5.96 -4.74 -2.79
CA GLY A 128 7.13 -5.52 -3.18
C GLY A 128 7.87 -6.13 -1.97
N ILE A 129 8.03 -5.35 -0.89
CA ILE A 129 8.65 -5.82 0.35
C ILE A 129 7.77 -6.87 1.04
N ALA A 130 6.45 -6.62 1.12
CA ALA A 130 5.49 -7.55 1.72
C ALA A 130 5.45 -8.88 0.96
N SER A 131 5.40 -8.81 -0.38
CA SER A 131 5.40 -9.99 -1.26
C SER A 131 6.68 -10.82 -1.11
N ALA A 132 7.85 -10.17 -1.11
CA ALA A 132 9.12 -10.85 -0.90
C ALA A 132 9.20 -11.51 0.49
N THR A 133 8.71 -10.82 1.51
CA THR A 133 8.65 -11.35 2.88
C THR A 133 7.73 -12.56 2.97
N ALA A 134 6.53 -12.49 2.37
CA ALA A 134 5.58 -13.60 2.34
C ALA A 134 6.18 -14.84 1.67
N HIS A 135 6.95 -14.66 0.59
CA HIS A 135 7.67 -15.75 -0.08
C HIS A 135 8.70 -16.41 0.85
N LEU A 136 9.50 -15.61 1.57
CA LEU A 136 10.48 -16.13 2.53
C LEU A 136 9.81 -16.86 3.71
N VAL A 137 8.69 -16.33 4.21
CA VAL A 137 7.90 -16.98 5.26
C VAL A 137 7.36 -18.32 4.78
N ALA A 138 6.82 -18.38 3.56
CA ALA A 138 6.33 -19.62 2.97
C ALA A 138 7.45 -20.67 2.84
N ALA A 139 8.65 -20.26 2.37
CA ALA A 139 9.81 -21.15 2.28
C ALA A 139 10.29 -21.63 3.67
N ALA A 140 10.26 -20.76 4.68
CA ALA A 140 10.72 -21.08 6.03
C ALA A 140 9.77 -22.02 6.79
N ARG A 141 8.48 -22.09 6.43
CA ARG A 141 7.49 -22.99 7.06
C ARG A 141 7.91 -24.46 7.00
N ALA A 142 8.70 -24.87 6.00
CA ALA A 142 9.27 -26.21 5.93
C ALA A 142 10.10 -26.60 7.18
N ASN A 143 10.60 -25.62 7.94
CA ASN A 143 11.41 -25.82 9.15
C ASN A 143 10.62 -25.66 10.48
N GLY A 144 9.30 -25.47 10.42
CA GLY A 144 8.36 -25.53 11.56
C GLY A 144 8.38 -24.38 12.59
N HIS A 145 9.54 -23.77 12.88
CA HIS A 145 9.68 -22.81 13.99
C HIS A 145 10.41 -21.51 13.64
N ALA A 146 11.01 -21.41 12.46
CA ALA A 146 11.76 -20.23 12.05
C ALA A 146 10.83 -19.03 11.80
N ARG A 147 11.24 -17.84 12.26
CA ARG A 147 10.56 -16.57 11.99
C ARG A 147 11.45 -15.69 11.13
N ILE A 148 10.87 -15.06 10.10
CA ILE A 148 11.54 -14.06 9.29
C ILE A 148 11.51 -12.71 10.03
N THR A 149 12.63 -12.00 10.03
CA THR A 149 12.73 -10.68 10.68
C THR A 149 13.49 -9.69 9.80
N CYS A 150 13.15 -8.41 9.92
CA CYS A 150 13.83 -7.32 9.22
C CYS A 150 15.12 -6.91 9.93
N THR A 151 15.94 -6.08 9.27
CA THR A 151 17.19 -5.55 9.82
C THR A 151 17.20 -4.01 9.87
N ARG A 152 18.37 -3.41 10.12
CA ARG A 152 18.59 -1.96 10.00
C ARG A 152 19.05 -1.53 8.60
N LYS A 153 19.23 -2.47 7.66
CA LYS A 153 19.62 -2.24 6.26
C LYS A 153 18.39 -1.80 5.46
N THR A 154 17.95 -0.57 5.73
CA THR A 154 16.75 0.06 5.16
C THR A 154 17.15 1.26 4.33
N THR A 155 16.33 1.68 3.37
CA THR A 155 16.57 2.93 2.65
C THR A 155 16.45 4.12 3.62
N PRO A 156 17.37 5.12 3.54
CA PRO A 156 17.30 6.32 4.37
C PRO A 156 15.91 6.99 4.28
N GLY A 157 15.37 7.43 5.43
CA GLY A 157 14.04 8.04 5.50
C GLY A 157 12.85 7.07 5.47
N LEU A 158 13.03 5.82 5.01
CA LEU A 158 11.92 4.88 4.80
C LEU A 158 11.84 3.75 5.83
N ARG A 159 12.71 3.73 6.85
CA ARG A 159 12.82 2.61 7.81
C ARG A 159 11.49 2.19 8.44
N ALA A 160 10.66 3.14 8.88
CA ALA A 160 9.38 2.82 9.52
C ALA A 160 8.42 2.11 8.55
N LEU A 161 8.37 2.61 7.30
CA LEU A 161 7.52 2.11 6.23
C LEU A 161 7.96 0.71 5.77
N GLU A 162 9.26 0.53 5.55
CA GLU A 162 9.82 -0.76 5.12
C GLU A 162 9.67 -1.83 6.21
N LYS A 163 9.80 -1.45 7.49
CA LYS A 163 9.55 -2.38 8.59
C LYS A 163 8.08 -2.71 8.75
N TYR A 164 7.18 -1.76 8.51
CA TYR A 164 5.75 -2.01 8.48
C TYR A 164 5.39 -3.04 7.42
N ALA A 165 5.93 -2.91 6.20
CA ALA A 165 5.68 -3.86 5.10
C ALA A 165 6.21 -5.29 5.34
N VAL A 166 7.08 -5.50 6.33
CA VAL A 166 7.58 -6.84 6.72
C VAL A 166 6.68 -7.53 7.75
N ARG A 167 5.81 -6.77 8.44
CA ARG A 167 4.92 -7.32 9.49
C ARG A 167 3.74 -8.06 8.89
#